data_AF-A0A6A3EMU7-F1
#
_entry.id   AF-A0A6A3EMU7-F1
#
_cell.length_a   1.000
_cell.length_b   1.000
_cell.length_c   1.000
_cell.angle_alpha   90.00
_cell.angle_beta   90.00
_cell.angle_gamma   90.00
#
_symmetry.space_group_name_H-M   'P 1'
#
loop_
_entity.id
_entity.type
_entity.pdbx_description
1 polymer ?
#
loop_
_entity_poly.entity_id
_entity_poly.type
_entity_poly.pdbx_seq_one_letter_code
_entity_poly.pdbx_strand_id
1 'polypeptide(L)'
;LRTYRIVATGANIGLLETITDACSLDHLKKTFAGGNLSDYFRSVYGEPSSPEFIAAQRRFIESMAAYSIVSYVLLLKDRHNGNILLSAEGRVIHIDFGFILGIAPGGMFSVEDAPFKLTKEMVDVMGGLGSPGYKRFRHCLCEGFSVLQKYQSEIAALLQTTGQHSPFPCFHGAKLARVIADMRTRLCVGQSWRDIQHRVDQLLRKSYNAWGTRQYDSFQLRSNNIHP
;
A
#
# COMPACT_ATOMS: atom_id res chain seq x y z
N LEU A 1 1.05 -2.03 -10.75
CA LEU A 1 -0.09 -1.30 -10.14
C LEU A 1 -1.30 -1.49 -11.05
N ARG A 2 -2.51 -1.52 -10.49
CA ARG A 2 -3.74 -1.43 -11.28
C ARG A 2 -4.46 -0.13 -10.92
N THR A 3 -4.44 0.83 -11.83
CA THR A 3 -5.14 2.10 -11.66
C THR A 3 -6.58 1.98 -12.09
N TYR A 4 -7.46 2.75 -11.46
CA TYR A 4 -8.85 2.96 -11.88
C TYR A 4 -9.05 4.45 -12.12
N ARG A 5 -9.89 4.79 -13.11
CA ARG A 5 -10.10 6.19 -13.50
C ARG A 5 -10.93 6.93 -12.47
N ILE A 6 -10.50 8.16 -12.19
CA ILE A 6 -11.22 9.11 -11.34
C ILE A 6 -11.38 10.38 -12.16
N VAL A 7 -12.61 10.86 -12.30
CA VAL A 7 -12.94 12.11 -12.99
C VAL A 7 -13.66 13.01 -12.00
N ALA A 8 -13.02 14.09 -11.60
CA ALA A 8 -13.68 15.14 -10.83
C ALA A 8 -14.60 15.93 -11.77
N THR A 9 -15.91 15.94 -11.47
CA THR A 9 -16.93 16.68 -12.25
C THR A 9 -17.39 17.95 -11.54
N GLY A 10 -16.92 18.17 -10.30
CA GLY A 10 -17.12 19.37 -9.50
C GLY A 10 -16.30 19.29 -8.21
N ALA A 11 -16.42 20.29 -7.32
CA ALA A 11 -15.63 20.35 -6.08
C ALA A 11 -15.92 19.18 -5.12
N ASN A 12 -17.18 18.72 -5.06
CA ASN A 12 -17.64 17.65 -4.17
C ASN A 12 -18.32 16.51 -4.95
N ILE A 13 -18.10 16.43 -6.26
CA ILE A 13 -18.76 15.45 -7.13
C ILE A 13 -17.72 14.90 -8.10
N GLY A 14 -17.71 13.58 -8.28
CA GLY A 14 -16.86 12.92 -9.25
C GLY A 14 -17.37 11.53 -9.58
N LEU A 15 -16.77 10.95 -10.61
CA LEU A 15 -17.03 9.59 -11.06
C LEU A 15 -15.80 8.74 -10.82
N LEU A 16 -16.01 7.55 -10.28
CA LEU A 16 -14.98 6.55 -10.06
C LEU A 16 -15.30 5.32 -10.89
N GLU A 17 -14.30 4.80 -11.59
CA GLU A 17 -14.40 3.53 -12.30
C GLU A 17 -14.51 2.38 -11.30
N THR A 18 -15.58 1.58 -11.43
CA THR A 18 -15.81 0.41 -10.58
C THR A 18 -14.87 -0.73 -10.97
N ILE A 19 -14.19 -1.31 -9.98
CA ILE A 19 -13.42 -2.54 -10.15
C ILE A 19 -14.35 -3.72 -9.91
N THR A 20 -14.64 -4.51 -10.95
CA THR A 20 -15.67 -5.57 -10.91
C THR A 20 -15.11 -6.97 -10.64
N ASP A 21 -13.80 -7.16 -10.76
CA ASP A 21 -13.10 -8.44 -10.67
C ASP A 21 -12.22 -8.52 -9.40
N ALA A 22 -12.54 -7.75 -8.36
CA ALA A 22 -11.81 -7.74 -7.10
C ALA A 22 -12.73 -7.55 -5.90
N CYS A 23 -12.35 -8.13 -4.77
CA CYS A 23 -13.07 -8.01 -3.49
C CYS A 23 -12.14 -7.42 -2.43
N SER A 24 -12.69 -6.66 -1.48
CA SER A 24 -11.89 -6.18 -0.34
C SER A 24 -11.44 -7.34 0.54
N LEU A 25 -10.28 -7.22 1.17
CA LEU A 25 -9.79 -8.22 2.13
C LEU A 25 -10.76 -8.39 3.31
N ASP A 26 -11.46 -7.33 3.70
CA ASP A 26 -12.53 -7.39 4.70
C ASP A 26 -13.69 -8.29 4.26
N HIS A 27 -14.19 -8.09 3.03
CA HIS A 27 -15.24 -8.92 2.48
C HIS A 27 -14.81 -10.39 2.42
N LEU A 28 -13.60 -10.65 1.93
CA LEU A 28 -13.04 -12.00 1.87
C LEU A 28 -12.98 -12.66 3.26
N LYS A 29 -12.54 -11.93 4.30
CA LYS A 29 -12.50 -12.45 5.68
C LYS A 29 -13.88 -12.78 6.23
N LYS A 30 -14.92 -12.04 5.84
CA LYS A 30 -16.30 -12.30 6.27
C LYS A 30 -16.92 -13.48 5.53
N THR A 31 -16.60 -13.68 4.26
CA THR A 31 -17.21 -14.72 3.42
C THR A 31 -16.45 -16.04 3.45
N PHE A 32 -15.14 -16.02 3.67
CA PHE A 32 -14.31 -17.22 3.63
C PHE A 32 -14.11 -17.81 5.03
N ALA A 33 -14.68 -19.00 5.26
CA ALA A 33 -14.60 -19.70 6.54
C ALA A 33 -13.22 -20.29 6.86
N GLY A 34 -12.29 -20.37 5.89
CA GLY A 34 -10.97 -20.99 6.04
C GLY A 34 -9.93 -20.17 6.81
N GLY A 35 -10.33 -19.09 7.48
CA GLY A 35 -9.57 -18.46 8.56
C GLY A 35 -8.50 -17.45 8.16
N ASN A 36 -7.65 -17.72 7.16
CA ASN A 36 -6.59 -16.76 6.76
C ASN A 36 -6.41 -16.64 5.25
N LEU A 37 -5.69 -15.57 4.84
CA LEU A 37 -5.48 -15.25 3.42
C LEU A 37 -4.69 -16.32 2.67
N SER A 38 -3.77 -17.05 3.31
CA SER A 38 -3.01 -18.12 2.66
C SER A 38 -3.90 -19.31 2.30
N ASP A 39 -4.88 -19.63 3.14
CA ASP A 39 -5.86 -20.69 2.89
C ASP A 39 -6.86 -20.28 1.81
N TYR A 40 -7.20 -18.99 1.73
CA TYR A 40 -7.95 -18.46 0.58
C TYR A 40 -7.17 -18.62 -0.73
N PHE A 41 -5.87 -18.33 -0.72
CA PHE A 41 -5.04 -18.53 -1.91
C PHE A 41 -5.00 -19.99 -2.36
N ARG A 42 -4.90 -20.94 -1.42
CA ARG A 42 -4.95 -22.38 -1.74
C ARG A 42 -6.30 -22.81 -2.29
N SER A 43 -7.41 -22.30 -1.72
CA SER A 43 -8.75 -22.69 -2.15
C SER A 43 -9.11 -22.16 -3.54
N VAL A 44 -8.60 -21.00 -3.94
CA VAL A 44 -8.88 -20.38 -5.23
C VAL A 44 -7.89 -20.78 -6.31
N TYR A 45 -6.60 -20.82 -5.99
CA TYR A 45 -5.52 -21.03 -6.98
C TYR A 45 -4.91 -22.44 -6.94
N GLY A 46 -5.35 -23.30 -6.03
CA GLY A 46 -4.86 -24.66 -5.87
C GLY A 46 -3.60 -24.75 -5.01
N GLU A 47 -2.90 -25.88 -5.12
CA GLU A 47 -1.72 -26.16 -4.30
C GLU A 47 -0.57 -25.17 -4.58
N PRO A 48 0.30 -24.87 -3.59
CA PRO A 48 1.39 -23.90 -3.75
C PRO A 48 2.37 -24.16 -4.89
N SER A 49 2.46 -25.41 -5.36
CA SER A 49 3.29 -25.82 -6.49
C SER A 49 2.60 -25.69 -7.85
N SER A 50 1.29 -25.41 -7.88
CA SER A 50 0.54 -25.27 -9.13
C SER A 50 0.96 -24.01 -9.91
N PRO A 51 0.96 -24.06 -11.25
CA PRO A 51 1.24 -22.88 -12.08
C PRO A 51 0.35 -21.69 -11.76
N GLU A 52 -0.93 -21.94 -11.46
CA GLU A 52 -1.94 -20.94 -11.13
C GLU A 52 -1.61 -20.24 -9.81
N PHE A 53 -1.31 -20.99 -8.75
CA PHE A 53 -0.89 -20.44 -7.47
C PHE A 53 0.40 -19.63 -7.60
N ILE A 54 1.41 -20.16 -8.28
CA ILE A 54 2.69 -19.47 -8.48
C ILE A 54 2.47 -18.14 -9.23
N ALA A 55 1.64 -18.14 -10.27
CA ALA A 55 1.31 -16.93 -11.02
C ALA A 55 0.54 -15.90 -10.16
N ALA A 56 -0.46 -16.35 -9.39
CA ALA A 56 -1.22 -15.50 -8.49
C ALA A 56 -0.35 -14.93 -7.36
N GLN A 57 0.49 -15.75 -6.74
CA GLN A 57 1.44 -15.34 -5.70
C GLN A 57 2.45 -14.32 -6.25
N ARG A 58 2.96 -14.51 -7.48
CA ARG A 58 3.85 -13.53 -8.12
C ARG A 58 3.14 -12.18 -8.32
N ARG A 59 1.92 -12.19 -8.85
CA ARG A 59 1.09 -10.98 -9.02
C ARG A 59 0.81 -10.30 -7.69
N PHE A 60 0.54 -11.08 -6.63
CA PHE A 60 0.35 -10.58 -5.27
C PHE A 60 1.61 -9.86 -4.77
N ILE A 61 2.77 -10.51 -4.86
CA ILE A 61 4.06 -9.95 -4.41
C ILE A 61 4.40 -8.66 -5.16
N GLU A 62 4.29 -8.66 -6.49
CA GLU A 62 4.65 -7.51 -7.33
C GLU A 62 3.72 -6.31 -7.11
N SER A 63 2.41 -6.58 -6.99
CA SER A 63 1.43 -5.52 -6.69
C SER A 63 1.56 -4.98 -5.27
N MET A 64 1.76 -5.85 -4.27
CA MET A 64 2.06 -5.45 -2.89
C MET A 64 3.30 -4.57 -2.79
N ALA A 65 4.38 -4.93 -3.49
CA ALA A 65 5.61 -4.13 -3.50
C ALA A 65 5.35 -2.74 -4.07
N ALA A 66 4.66 -2.67 -5.19
CA ALA A 66 4.35 -1.40 -5.83
C ALA A 66 3.47 -0.49 -4.95
N TYR A 67 2.40 -1.02 -4.34
CA TYR A 67 1.55 -0.24 -3.45
C TYR A 67 2.23 0.12 -2.12
N SER A 68 3.14 -0.71 -1.62
CA SER A 68 3.96 -0.39 -0.44
C SER A 68 4.85 0.83 -0.68
N ILE A 69 5.46 0.92 -1.87
CA ILE A 69 6.25 2.10 -2.26
C ILE A 69 5.34 3.33 -2.37
N VAL A 70 4.20 3.23 -3.05
CA VAL A 70 3.24 4.35 -3.19
C VAL A 70 2.79 4.84 -1.81
N SER A 71 2.38 3.92 -0.93
CA SER A 71 1.95 4.24 0.43
C SER A 71 3.04 4.95 1.22
N TYR A 72 4.28 4.47 1.10
CA TYR A 72 5.41 5.07 1.80
C TYR A 72 5.76 6.47 1.26
N VAL A 73 5.94 6.60 -0.06
CA VAL A 73 6.41 7.84 -0.70
C VAL A 73 5.40 8.96 -0.53
N LEU A 74 4.11 8.66 -0.74
CA LEU A 74 3.01 9.62 -0.66
C LEU A 74 2.40 9.73 0.74
N LEU A 75 2.91 9.01 1.73
CA LEU A 75 2.37 8.96 3.10
C LEU A 75 0.85 8.69 3.10
N LEU A 76 0.45 7.66 2.35
CA LEU A 76 -0.94 7.20 2.30
C LEU A 76 -1.32 6.59 3.65
N LYS A 77 -2.41 7.07 4.23
CA LYS A 77 -2.97 6.61 5.51
C LYS A 77 -4.29 5.89 5.29
N ASP A 78 -4.96 5.48 6.38
CA ASP A 78 -6.26 4.81 6.34
C ASP A 78 -6.20 3.50 5.55
N ARG A 79 -5.16 2.69 5.79
CA ARG A 79 -4.90 1.44 5.05
C ARG A 79 -5.45 0.24 5.82
N HIS A 80 -6.77 0.14 5.93
CA HIS A 80 -7.44 -1.04 6.48
C HIS A 80 -7.86 -2.03 5.39
N ASN A 81 -8.32 -3.23 5.79
CA ASN A 81 -8.67 -4.31 4.86
C ASN A 81 -9.90 -4.03 3.98
N GLY A 82 -10.66 -2.98 4.28
CA GLY A 82 -11.73 -2.47 3.41
C GLY A 82 -11.18 -1.72 2.18
N ASN A 83 -10.03 -1.05 2.34
CA ASN A 83 -9.39 -0.24 1.29
C ASN A 83 -8.32 -1.01 0.49
N ILE A 84 -8.14 -2.30 0.78
CA ILE A 84 -7.20 -3.18 0.09
C ILE A 84 -8.02 -4.31 -0.55
N LEU A 85 -7.99 -4.36 -1.87
CA LEU A 85 -8.70 -5.33 -2.68
C LEU A 85 -7.75 -6.40 -3.18
N LEU A 86 -8.28 -7.60 -3.37
CA LEU A 86 -7.64 -8.70 -4.06
C LEU A 86 -8.43 -9.03 -5.32
N SER A 87 -7.79 -8.91 -6.48
CA SER A 87 -8.39 -9.30 -7.77
C SER A 87 -8.49 -10.82 -7.89
N ALA A 88 -9.37 -11.29 -8.77
CA ALA A 88 -9.47 -12.70 -9.15
C ALA A 88 -8.14 -13.30 -9.69
N GLU A 89 -7.21 -12.49 -10.19
CA GLU A 89 -5.88 -12.96 -10.62
C GLU A 89 -4.82 -12.99 -9.51
N GLY A 90 -5.16 -12.57 -8.28
CA GLY A 90 -4.22 -12.48 -7.15
C GLY A 90 -3.47 -11.15 -7.02
N ARG A 91 -3.85 -10.09 -7.74
CA ARG A 91 -3.26 -8.74 -7.58
C ARG A 91 -3.89 -8.00 -6.41
N VAL A 92 -3.06 -7.31 -5.63
CA VAL A 92 -3.51 -6.34 -4.65
C VAL A 92 -3.78 -5.00 -5.33
N ILE A 93 -4.87 -4.35 -4.94
CA ILE A 93 -5.31 -3.05 -5.45
C ILE A 93 -5.71 -2.19 -4.26
N HIS A 94 -5.06 -1.04 -4.07
CA HIS A 94 -5.52 -0.06 -3.08
C HIS A 94 -6.60 0.82 -3.70
N ILE A 95 -7.66 1.08 -2.93
CA ILE A 95 -8.69 2.07 -3.25
C ILE A 95 -8.74 3.13 -2.15
N ASP A 96 -9.55 4.16 -2.37
CA ASP A 96 -9.77 5.28 -1.45
C ASP A 96 -8.45 5.98 -1.07
N PHE A 97 -8.09 7.03 -1.80
CA PHE A 97 -6.86 7.78 -1.55
C PHE A 97 -7.12 9.10 -0.79
N GLY A 98 -8.22 9.18 -0.03
CA GLY A 98 -8.64 10.42 0.66
C GLY A 98 -7.62 10.96 1.68
N PHE A 99 -6.77 10.09 2.24
CA PHE A 99 -5.76 10.44 3.25
C PHE A 99 -4.34 10.32 2.71
N ILE A 100 -3.87 11.36 2.03
CA ILE A 100 -2.56 11.41 1.37
C ILE A 100 -1.69 12.55 1.93
N LEU A 101 -0.37 12.45 1.74
CA LEU A 101 0.65 13.42 2.17
C LEU A 101 0.65 13.66 3.68
N GLY A 102 0.28 12.65 4.46
CA GLY A 102 0.33 12.69 5.92
C GLY A 102 -0.91 13.25 6.61
N ILE A 103 -1.99 13.56 5.87
CA ILE A 103 -3.31 13.60 6.52
C ILE A 103 -3.61 12.19 7.02
N ALA A 104 -4.05 12.07 8.27
CA ALA A 104 -4.51 10.82 8.83
C ALA A 104 -5.90 11.00 9.47
N PRO A 105 -6.72 9.93 9.49
CA PRO A 105 -7.91 9.90 10.33
C PRO A 105 -7.53 10.16 11.79
N GLY A 106 -8.19 11.14 12.44
CA GLY A 106 -7.87 11.56 13.81
C GLY A 106 -6.71 12.56 13.94
N GLY A 107 -6.14 13.04 12.84
CA GLY A 107 -5.13 14.10 12.84
C GLY A 107 -3.86 13.71 13.60
N MET A 108 -3.41 14.57 14.52
CA MET A 108 -2.18 14.37 15.32
C MET A 108 -2.23 13.14 16.25
N PHE A 109 -3.41 12.58 16.52
CA PHE A 109 -3.59 11.41 17.38
C PHE A 109 -3.58 10.08 16.62
N SER A 110 -3.30 10.11 15.32
CA SER A 110 -3.24 8.88 14.52
C SER A 110 -2.12 7.97 15.01
N VAL A 111 -2.48 6.72 15.31
CA VAL A 111 -1.56 5.65 15.73
C VAL A 111 -0.91 4.93 14.54
N GLU A 112 -1.23 5.31 13.30
CA GLU A 112 -0.67 4.73 12.08
C GLU A 112 0.75 5.27 11.80
N ASP A 113 1.77 4.71 12.47
CA ASP A 113 3.19 5.05 12.22
C ASP A 113 3.88 4.07 11.23
N ALA A 114 3.20 3.00 10.83
CA ALA A 114 3.78 2.03 9.90
C ALA A 114 4.05 2.67 8.51
N PRO A 115 5.21 2.43 7.88
CA PRO A 115 5.51 2.93 6.54
C PRO A 115 4.51 2.48 5.47
N PHE A 116 4.02 1.26 5.59
CA PHE A 116 2.96 0.65 4.78
C PHE A 116 2.40 -0.56 5.53
N LYS A 117 1.20 -1.02 5.15
CA LYS A 117 0.59 -2.20 5.76
C LYS A 117 1.28 -3.48 5.27
N LEU A 118 1.85 -4.24 6.21
CA LEU A 118 2.43 -5.56 5.97
C LEU A 118 2.08 -6.49 7.12
N THR A 119 0.99 -7.24 7.00
CA THR A 119 0.51 -8.15 8.04
C THR A 119 1.19 -9.52 7.95
N LYS A 120 1.07 -10.32 9.03
CA LYS A 120 1.54 -11.72 9.02
C LYS A 120 0.89 -12.51 7.90
N GLU A 121 -0.42 -12.38 7.70
CA GLU A 121 -1.15 -13.11 6.66
C GLU A 121 -0.66 -12.77 5.25
N MET A 122 -0.33 -11.50 4.98
CA MET A 122 0.25 -11.09 3.70
C MET A 122 1.61 -11.75 3.49
N VAL A 123 2.44 -11.88 4.53
CA VAL A 123 3.73 -12.57 4.46
C VAL A 123 3.55 -14.09 4.33
N ASP A 124 2.53 -14.67 4.98
CA ASP A 124 2.22 -16.09 4.87
C ASP A 124 1.82 -16.46 3.42
N VAL A 125 1.08 -15.58 2.70
CA VAL A 125 0.83 -15.74 1.26
C VAL A 125 2.13 -15.74 0.44
N MET A 126 3.15 -14.98 0.85
CA MET A 126 4.46 -14.97 0.18
C MET A 126 5.30 -16.23 0.46
N GLY A 127 4.82 -17.13 1.33
CA GLY A 127 5.54 -18.32 1.79
C GLY A 127 6.27 -18.12 3.13
N GLY A 128 6.00 -17.03 3.86
CA GLY A 128 6.59 -16.75 5.16
C GLY A 128 7.87 -15.92 5.11
N LEU A 129 8.39 -15.55 6.28
CA LEU A 129 9.65 -14.79 6.40
C LEU A 129 10.83 -15.59 5.84
N GLY A 130 11.67 -14.92 5.04
CA GLY A 130 12.88 -15.54 4.46
C GLY A 130 12.63 -16.47 3.26
N SER A 131 11.36 -16.73 2.93
CA SER A 131 10.95 -17.50 1.75
C SER A 131 11.42 -16.85 0.44
N PRO A 132 11.45 -17.60 -0.68
CA PRO A 132 11.71 -17.04 -2.00
C PRO A 132 10.75 -15.90 -2.36
N GLY A 133 9.45 -16.03 -2.03
CA GLY A 133 8.47 -14.99 -2.28
C GLY A 133 8.70 -13.72 -1.45
N TYR A 134 9.06 -13.85 -0.17
CA TYR A 134 9.43 -12.70 0.66
C TYR A 134 10.72 -12.01 0.18
N LYS A 135 11.71 -12.79 -0.25
CA LYS A 135 12.94 -12.24 -0.87
C LYS A 135 12.63 -11.51 -2.17
N ARG A 136 11.71 -12.02 -2.99
CA ARG A 136 11.22 -11.36 -4.20
C ARG A 136 10.51 -10.04 -3.86
N PHE A 137 9.65 -10.02 -2.84
CA PHE A 137 9.00 -8.79 -2.35
C PHE A 137 10.04 -7.73 -1.97
N ARG A 138 11.02 -8.09 -1.14
CA ARG A 138 12.14 -7.21 -0.78
C ARG A 138 12.90 -6.71 -2.01
N HIS A 139 13.18 -7.59 -2.97
CA HIS A 139 13.89 -7.23 -4.19
C HIS A 139 13.10 -6.23 -5.03
N CYS A 140 11.80 -6.47 -5.25
CA CYS A 140 10.91 -5.55 -5.97
C CYS A 140 10.86 -4.16 -5.30
N LEU A 141 10.89 -4.08 -3.96
CA LEU A 141 11.00 -2.80 -3.26
C LEU A 141 12.31 -2.07 -3.60
N CYS A 142 13.45 -2.78 -3.55
CA CYS A 142 14.76 -2.20 -3.86
C CYS A 142 14.83 -1.70 -5.30
N GLU A 143 14.40 -2.53 -6.26
CA GLU A 143 14.33 -2.16 -7.68
C GLU A 143 13.41 -0.95 -7.90
N GLY A 144 12.23 -0.97 -7.27
CA GLY A 144 11.28 0.14 -7.34
C GLY A 144 11.87 1.46 -6.87
N PHE A 145 12.53 1.51 -5.71
CA PHE A 145 13.21 2.72 -5.25
C PHE A 145 14.38 3.13 -6.15
N SER A 146 15.17 2.16 -6.63
CA SER A 146 16.30 2.42 -7.53
C SER A 146 15.87 3.05 -8.86
N VAL A 147 14.71 2.66 -9.38
CA VAL A 147 14.14 3.25 -10.60
C VAL A 147 13.46 4.58 -10.29
N LEU A 148 12.58 4.63 -9.28
CA LEU A 148 11.77 5.81 -8.98
C LEU A 148 12.59 7.02 -8.54
N GLN A 149 13.75 6.83 -7.91
CA GLN A 149 14.62 7.95 -7.55
C GLN A 149 15.06 8.78 -8.78
N LYS A 150 15.09 8.17 -9.97
CA LYS A 150 15.43 8.84 -11.23
C LYS A 150 14.31 9.74 -11.74
N TYR A 151 13.07 9.44 -11.37
CA TYR A 151 11.86 10.18 -11.76
C TYR A 151 11.38 11.17 -10.69
N GLN A 152 12.26 11.53 -9.75
CA GLN A 152 11.89 12.41 -8.64
C GLN A 152 11.41 13.79 -9.13
N SER A 153 11.95 14.29 -10.24
CA SER A 153 11.65 15.62 -10.75
C SER A 153 10.23 15.70 -11.29
N GLU A 154 9.79 14.66 -11.99
CA GLU A 154 8.45 14.50 -12.55
C GLU A 154 7.43 14.35 -11.43
N ILE A 155 7.71 13.51 -10.43
CA ILE A 155 6.84 13.35 -9.25
C ILE A 155 6.76 14.67 -8.47
N ALA A 156 7.87 15.38 -8.29
CA ALA A 156 7.89 16.68 -7.64
C ALA A 156 7.11 17.73 -8.44
N ALA A 157 7.20 17.73 -9.77
CA ALA A 157 6.45 18.64 -10.63
C ALA A 157 4.94 18.40 -10.49
N LEU A 158 4.49 17.14 -10.48
CA LEU A 158 3.09 16.81 -10.25
C LEU A 158 2.59 17.31 -8.89
N LEU A 159 3.35 17.10 -7.81
CA LEU A 159 3.01 17.63 -6.49
C LEU A 159 3.01 19.16 -6.47
N GLN A 160 3.95 19.79 -7.16
CA GLN A 160 4.03 21.24 -7.25
C GLN A 160 2.79 21.82 -7.94
N THR A 161 2.41 21.28 -9.10
CA THR A 161 1.25 21.73 -9.88
C THR A 161 -0.06 21.47 -9.16
N THR A 162 -0.21 20.32 -8.49
CA THR A 162 -1.46 19.96 -7.79
C THR A 162 -1.59 20.61 -6.41
N GLY A 163 -0.48 20.95 -5.78
CA GLY A 163 -0.45 21.58 -4.45
C GLY A 163 -0.51 23.10 -4.47
N GLN A 164 -0.08 23.75 -5.56
CA GLN A 164 -0.07 25.21 -5.65
C GLN A 164 -1.50 25.78 -5.60
N HIS A 165 -1.77 26.62 -4.60
CA HIS A 165 -3.10 27.19 -4.32
C HIS A 165 -4.21 26.15 -4.11
N SER A 166 -3.84 24.92 -3.75
CA SER A 166 -4.80 23.83 -3.53
C SER A 166 -5.63 24.08 -2.27
N PRO A 167 -6.96 23.95 -2.32
CA PRO A 167 -7.82 24.07 -1.15
C PRO A 167 -7.80 22.80 -0.27
N PHE A 168 -7.13 21.73 -0.71
CA PHE A 168 -7.18 20.45 -0.02
C PHE A 168 -6.35 20.43 1.27
N PRO A 169 -6.83 19.78 2.35
CA PRO A 169 -6.13 19.75 3.64
C PRO A 169 -4.70 19.17 3.58
N CYS A 170 -4.38 18.34 2.59
CA CYS A 170 -3.07 17.70 2.44
C CYS A 170 -1.96 18.69 2.09
N PHE A 171 -2.35 19.86 1.58
CA PHE A 171 -1.45 20.98 1.31
C PHE A 171 -1.62 22.12 2.33
N HIS A 172 -2.52 21.98 3.31
CA HIS A 172 -2.79 22.99 4.31
C HIS A 172 -1.73 22.96 5.43
N GLY A 173 -1.18 24.11 5.80
CA GLY A 173 -0.20 24.24 6.90
C GLY A 173 1.21 23.69 6.61
N ALA A 174 1.36 22.72 5.72
CA ALA A 174 2.66 22.24 5.26
C ALA A 174 3.17 23.09 4.08
N LYS A 175 4.41 23.61 4.16
CA LYS A 175 5.04 24.24 2.99
C LYS A 175 5.25 23.18 1.91
N LEU A 176 4.68 23.38 0.73
CA LEU A 176 4.80 22.48 -0.43
C LEU A 176 6.26 22.07 -0.72
N ALA A 177 7.21 23.01 -0.57
CA ALA A 177 8.64 22.74 -0.68
C ALA A 177 9.14 21.67 0.31
N ARG A 178 8.62 21.67 1.55
CA ARG A 178 8.94 20.65 2.56
C ARG A 178 8.35 19.30 2.19
N VAL A 179 7.09 19.26 1.73
CA VAL A 179 6.45 18.02 1.26
C VAL A 179 7.28 17.37 0.15
N ILE A 180 7.75 18.17 -0.82
CA ILE A 180 8.59 17.71 -1.92
C ILE A 180 9.97 17.25 -1.42
N ALA A 181 10.61 17.99 -0.50
CA ALA A 181 11.90 17.61 0.07
C ALA A 181 11.83 16.29 0.87
N ASP A 182 10.79 16.14 1.69
CA ASP A 182 10.57 14.92 2.47
C ASP A 182 10.23 13.74 1.54
N MET A 183 9.48 13.99 0.46
CA MET A 183 9.19 12.99 -0.58
C MET A 183 10.46 12.52 -1.29
N ARG A 184 11.36 13.43 -1.68
CA ARG A 184 12.67 13.07 -2.28
C ARG A 184 13.52 12.22 -1.34
N THR A 185 13.49 12.53 -0.04
CA THR A 185 14.16 11.72 0.99
C THR A 185 13.58 10.31 1.05
N ARG A 186 12.25 10.18 0.98
CA ARG A 186 11.57 8.86 0.93
C ARG A 186 11.82 8.09 -0.37
N LEU A 187 11.98 8.79 -1.51
CA LEU A 187 12.38 8.19 -2.77
C LEU A 187 13.83 7.68 -2.79
N CYS A 188 14.63 7.97 -1.76
CA CYS A 188 16.04 7.59 -1.70
C CYS A 188 16.88 8.24 -2.82
N VAL A 189 16.58 9.51 -3.16
CA VAL A 189 17.29 10.25 -4.22
C VAL A 189 18.78 10.35 -3.91
N GLY A 190 19.61 9.92 -4.86
CA GLY A 190 21.07 9.95 -4.75
C GLY A 190 21.68 8.83 -3.91
N GLN A 191 20.86 7.90 -3.40
CA GLN A 191 21.34 6.76 -2.62
C GLN A 191 21.81 5.62 -3.50
N SER A 192 22.88 4.93 -3.07
CA SER A 192 23.40 3.75 -3.76
C SER A 192 22.46 2.56 -3.61
N TRP A 193 22.65 1.52 -4.44
CA TRP A 193 21.90 0.27 -4.30
C TRP A 193 22.02 -0.34 -2.89
N ARG A 194 23.20 -0.27 -2.29
CA ARG A 194 23.44 -0.78 -0.92
C ARG A 194 22.64 0.01 0.12
N ASP A 195 22.60 1.33 -0.01
CA ASP A 195 21.84 2.19 0.90
C ASP A 195 20.33 1.95 0.75
N ILE A 196 19.84 1.78 -0.49
CA ILE A 196 18.46 1.41 -0.76
C ILE A 196 18.12 0.06 -0.11
N GLN A 197 18.99 -0.95 -0.24
CA GLN A 197 18.78 -2.24 0.42
C GLN A 197 18.66 -2.09 1.94
N HIS A 198 19.56 -1.33 2.57
CA HIS A 198 19.49 -1.04 4.01
C HIS A 198 18.20 -0.29 4.39
N ARG A 199 17.78 0.69 3.59
CA ARG A 199 16.54 1.43 3.81
C ARG A 199 15.32 0.51 3.71
N VAL A 200 15.25 -0.33 2.68
CA VAL A 200 14.17 -1.31 2.52
C VAL A 200 14.12 -2.28 3.70
N ASP A 201 15.26 -2.76 4.17
CA ASP A 201 15.31 -3.64 5.36
C ASP A 201 14.77 -2.95 6.62
N GLN A 202 15.06 -1.66 6.81
CA GLN A 202 14.48 -0.87 7.90
C GLN A 202 12.96 -0.70 7.73
N LEU A 203 12.49 -0.40 6.52
CA LEU A 203 11.05 -0.25 6.24
C LEU A 203 10.29 -1.55 6.48
N LEU A 204 10.81 -2.68 6.01
CA LEU A 204 10.22 -4.00 6.24
C LEU A 204 10.11 -4.33 7.72
N ARG A 205 11.17 -4.08 8.51
CA ARG A 205 11.17 -4.30 9.96
C ARG A 205 10.14 -3.43 10.68
N LYS A 206 9.98 -2.17 10.26
CA LYS A 206 9.00 -1.25 10.85
C LYS A 206 7.56 -1.57 10.44
N SER A 207 7.35 -2.04 9.21
CA SER A 207 6.02 -2.35 8.67
C SER A 207 5.49 -3.72 9.12
N TYR A 208 6.37 -4.72 9.24
CA TYR A 208 5.94 -6.09 9.51
C TYR A 208 5.23 -6.22 10.86
N ASN A 209 3.93 -6.51 10.77
CA ASN A 209 3.05 -6.72 11.90
C ASN A 209 3.13 -5.58 12.94
N ALA A 210 3.25 -4.34 12.45
CA ALA A 210 3.44 -3.15 13.27
C ALA A 210 2.31 -2.96 14.29
N TRP A 211 2.66 -2.53 15.50
CA TRP A 211 1.69 -2.33 16.59
C TRP A 211 0.62 -1.29 16.20
N GLY A 212 1.02 -0.17 15.59
CA GLY A 212 0.10 0.87 15.13
C GLY A 212 -0.94 0.35 14.13
N THR A 213 -0.54 -0.53 13.21
CA THR A 213 -1.46 -1.19 12.28
C THR A 213 -2.49 -2.05 13.01
N ARG A 214 -2.08 -2.83 14.02
CA ARG A 214 -3.03 -3.66 14.79
C ARG A 214 -4.01 -2.82 15.60
N GLN A 215 -3.56 -1.73 16.20
CA GLN A 215 -4.43 -0.80 16.91
C GLN A 215 -5.44 -0.16 15.96
N TYR A 216 -4.97 0.26 14.79
CA TYR A 216 -5.82 0.85 13.77
C TYR A 216 -6.87 -0.13 13.24
N ASP A 217 -6.47 -1.37 12.94
CA ASP A 217 -7.43 -2.39 12.51
C ASP A 217 -8.42 -2.74 13.63
N SER A 218 -8.01 -2.71 14.91
CA SER A 218 -8.92 -2.89 16.05
C SER A 218 -9.94 -1.76 16.18
N PHE A 219 -9.52 -0.52 15.90
CA PHE A 219 -10.43 0.63 15.83
C PHE A 219 -11.43 0.45 14.69
N GLN A 220 -10.95 0.08 13.50
CA GLN A 220 -11.78 -0.14 12.31
C GLN A 220 -12.79 -1.29 12.51
N LEU A 221 -12.42 -2.36 13.21
CA LEU A 221 -13.34 -3.42 13.60
C LEU A 221 -14.45 -2.89 14.50
N ARG A 222 -14.12 -2.10 15.52
CA ARG A 222 -15.10 -1.57 16.49
C ARG A 222 -16.03 -0.52 15.91
N SER A 223 -15.49 0.36 15.07
CA SER A 223 -16.23 1.52 14.55
C SER A 223 -16.99 1.21 13.27
N ASN A 224 -16.37 0.43 12.38
CA ASN A 224 -16.86 0.24 11.00
C ASN A 224 -17.11 -1.25 10.66
N ASN A 225 -16.95 -2.16 11.63
CA ASN A 225 -17.08 -3.60 11.44
C ASN A 225 -16.15 -4.15 10.35
N ILE A 226 -14.93 -3.63 10.25
CA ILE A 226 -13.92 -4.04 9.27
C ILE A 226 -12.92 -5.00 9.93
N HIS A 227 -12.79 -6.21 9.40
CA HIS A 227 -11.98 -7.27 10.00
C HIS A 227 -10.48 -7.13 9.69
N PRO A 228 -9.59 -7.20 10.71
CA PRO A 228 -8.13 -7.21 10.58
C PRO A 228 -7.63 -8.45 9.85
#